data_AF-A0A1E4HPK0-F1
#
_entry.id   AF-A0A1E4HPK0-F1
#
_cell.length_a   1.000
_cell.length_b   1.000
_cell.length_c   1.000
_cell.angle_alpha   90.00
_cell.angle_beta   90.00
_cell.angle_gamma   90.00
#
_symmetry.space_group_name_H-M   'P 1'
#
loop_
_entity.id
_entity.type
_entity.pdbx_description
1 polymer ?
#
loop_
_entity_poly.entity_id
_entity_poly.type
_entity_poly.pdbx_seq_one_letter_code
_entity_poly.pdbx_strand_id
1 'polypeptide(L)'
;MVREVGDCIATVTDGHGQIIAVWSDSQLREDADNSNLEPSFCWAEAIAGTNGMGMALVLNGIVAVRGPEHWRADMHEWNCLGAAVSDPVLGEAAAALNISSRSEETVMMLAHRLREELAAARQHLASQAARDAATVRRACARAEHHRSDIVIGLDLGGAILAGGQEVQRRIGGTIEPMKALRSVARDGLAAMMAGSSWRTTFAPGPPLALAEEQFEVRLVEGPAGPAGWLLSTADHPVEVSTPTNTPAARGTERPDRVAAEFERCVLLLSPDEIRFAEARGHAVWLVTDRGRLRALTRGIDNVERQLADHGFLRVHRSFLVNPDRVQRIDQKGNGVIALSTHLGRPEDIPVSRRSTPAVRQALGLDSVSLTGRRRVP
;
A
#
# COMPACT_ATOMS: atom_id res chain seq x y z
N MET A 1 -13.44 10.35 21.51
CA MET A 1 -12.74 9.24 22.22
C MET A 1 -11.46 9.69 22.92
N VAL A 2 -10.32 9.85 22.23
CA VAL A 2 -9.02 10.11 22.88
C VAL A 2 -9.01 11.35 23.77
N ARG A 3 -9.60 12.46 23.30
CA ARG A 3 -9.70 13.72 24.07
C ARG A 3 -10.65 13.67 25.27
N GLU A 4 -11.60 12.73 25.29
CA GLU A 4 -12.58 12.60 26.38
C GLU A 4 -12.03 11.74 27.53
N VAL A 5 -11.25 10.72 27.19
CA VAL A 5 -10.74 9.74 28.16
C VAL A 5 -9.36 10.11 28.67
N GLY A 6 -8.49 10.66 27.80
CA GLY A 6 -7.08 10.89 28.14
C GLY A 6 -6.30 9.58 28.21
N ASP A 7 -4.98 9.68 28.45
CA ASP A 7 -4.08 8.55 28.69
C ASP A 7 -4.20 7.35 27.71
N CYS A 8 -4.53 7.65 26.45
CA CYS A 8 -4.57 6.67 25.37
C CYS A 8 -4.16 7.28 24.03
N ILE A 9 -3.80 6.39 23.11
CA ILE A 9 -3.49 6.68 21.72
C ILE A 9 -4.45 5.84 20.87
N ALA A 10 -5.13 6.47 19.93
CA ALA A 10 -5.88 5.78 18.88
C ALA A 10 -5.11 5.89 17.56
N THR A 11 -5.08 4.80 16.80
CA THR A 11 -4.38 4.69 15.53
C THR A 11 -5.26 4.00 14.50
N VAL A 12 -5.09 4.39 13.24
CA VAL A 12 -5.68 3.69 12.09
C VAL A 12 -4.54 3.33 11.15
N THR A 13 -4.50 2.08 10.68
CA THR A 13 -3.59 1.63 9.64
C THR A 13 -4.30 1.33 8.33
N ASP A 14 -3.56 1.29 7.22
CA ASP A 14 -4.01 0.58 6.02
C ASP A 14 -3.88 -0.96 6.19
N GLY A 15 -4.24 -1.71 5.15
CA GLY A 15 -4.17 -3.17 5.11
C GLY A 15 -2.74 -3.74 5.10
N HIS A 16 -1.74 -2.89 4.89
CA HIS A 16 -0.32 -3.24 4.99
C HIS A 16 0.26 -2.89 6.38
N GLY A 17 -0.57 -2.46 7.32
CA GLY A 17 -0.15 -2.09 8.66
C GLY A 17 0.56 -0.74 8.75
N GLN A 18 0.57 0.07 7.69
CA GLN A 18 1.09 1.43 7.76
C GLN A 18 0.09 2.34 8.46
N ILE A 19 0.53 3.04 9.51
CA ILE A 19 -0.29 4.02 10.20
C ILE A 19 -0.61 5.18 9.25
N ILE A 20 -1.90 5.47 9.06
CA ILE A 20 -2.39 6.59 8.25
C ILE A 20 -2.91 7.74 9.11
N ALA A 21 -3.34 7.47 10.35
CA ALA A 21 -3.83 8.49 11.27
C ALA A 21 -3.58 8.09 12.73
N VAL A 22 -3.32 9.11 13.54
CA VAL A 22 -3.05 8.98 14.98
C VAL A 22 -3.77 10.09 15.72
N TRP A 23 -4.34 9.74 16.87
CA TRP A 23 -4.90 10.66 17.85
C TRP A 23 -4.31 10.31 19.21
N SER A 24 -3.61 11.26 19.83
CA SER A 24 -3.03 11.09 21.16
C SER A 24 -3.44 12.23 22.08
N ASP A 25 -3.47 11.96 23.38
CA ASP A 25 -3.42 13.00 24.37
C ASP A 25 -2.04 13.69 24.33
N SER A 26 -2.01 14.99 24.59
CA SER A 26 -0.81 15.82 24.63
C SER A 26 0.30 15.28 25.53
N GLN A 27 -0.04 14.59 26.62
CA GLN A 27 0.93 13.99 27.54
C GLN A 27 1.61 12.73 26.98
N LEU A 28 0.94 12.01 26.07
CA LEU A 28 1.45 10.77 25.47
C LEU A 28 2.05 10.99 24.08
N ARG A 29 2.15 12.24 23.61
CA ARG A 29 2.62 12.52 22.26
C ARG A 29 4.11 12.21 22.10
N GLU A 30 4.94 12.62 23.05
CA GLU A 30 6.38 12.31 23.04
C GLU A 30 6.63 10.80 23.18
N ASP A 31 5.80 10.11 23.97
CA ASP A 31 5.83 8.65 24.09
C ASP A 31 5.43 7.93 22.79
N ALA A 32 4.42 8.45 22.08
CA ALA A 32 4.00 7.95 20.77
C ALA A 32 5.13 8.07 19.75
N ASP A 33 5.79 9.24 19.71
CA ASP A 33 6.90 9.52 18.80
C ASP A 33 8.09 8.58 19.09
N ASN A 34 8.45 8.42 20.39
CA ASN A 34 9.52 7.53 20.81
C ASN A 34 9.22 6.05 20.52
N SER A 35 7.94 5.67 20.46
CA SER A 35 7.51 4.30 20.20
C SER A 35 7.25 4.02 18.73
N ASN A 36 7.45 4.98 17.81
CA ASN A 36 7.11 4.88 16.39
C ASN A 36 5.58 4.73 16.11
N LEU A 37 4.73 5.29 16.97
CA LEU A 37 3.27 5.33 16.82
C LEU A 37 2.82 6.60 16.09
N GLU A 38 3.39 6.85 14.91
CA GLU A 38 3.11 8.02 14.08
C GLU A 38 2.73 7.62 12.64
N PRO A 39 2.05 8.49 11.87
CA PRO A 39 1.77 8.22 10.47
C PRO A 39 3.05 7.88 9.70
N SER A 40 2.92 6.94 8.75
CA SER A 40 3.99 6.35 7.92
C SER A 40 4.76 5.18 8.50
N PHE A 41 4.71 4.94 9.82
CA PHE A 41 5.34 3.76 10.40
C PHE A 41 4.51 2.51 10.15
N CYS A 42 5.18 1.40 9.84
CA CYS A 42 4.54 0.13 9.54
C CYS A 42 4.59 -0.80 10.75
N TRP A 43 3.41 -1.23 11.18
CA TRP A 43 3.16 -2.14 12.30
C TRP A 43 2.57 -3.47 11.84
N ALA A 44 2.77 -3.86 10.58
CA ALA A 44 2.51 -5.24 10.16
C ALA A 44 3.30 -6.20 11.05
N GLU A 45 2.68 -7.31 11.44
CA GLU A 45 3.31 -8.31 12.32
C GLU A 45 4.65 -8.81 11.75
N ALA A 46 4.69 -9.06 10.43
CA ALA A 46 5.89 -9.49 9.72
C ALA A 46 7.06 -8.47 9.75
N ILE A 47 6.79 -7.21 10.14
CA ILE A 47 7.78 -6.13 10.17
C ILE A 47 8.11 -5.74 11.63
N ALA A 48 7.09 -5.49 12.45
CA ALA A 48 7.24 -4.98 13.82
C ALA A 48 7.17 -6.08 14.90
N GLY A 49 6.94 -7.34 14.52
CA GLY A 49 6.67 -8.45 15.42
C GLY A 49 5.25 -8.39 16.00
N THR A 50 4.94 -9.28 16.95
CA THR A 50 3.63 -9.37 17.60
C THR A 50 3.23 -8.01 18.20
N ASN A 51 2.13 -7.45 17.70
CA ASN A 51 1.55 -6.18 18.13
C ASN A 51 0.05 -6.12 17.80
N GLY A 52 -0.70 -5.20 18.42
CA GLY A 52 -2.16 -5.13 18.26
C GLY A 52 -2.65 -4.88 16.82
N MET A 53 -2.03 -3.94 16.09
CA MET A 53 -2.43 -3.58 14.72
C MET A 53 -2.14 -4.72 13.74
N GLY A 54 -0.91 -5.22 13.75
CA GLY A 54 -0.47 -6.30 12.88
C GLY A 54 -1.24 -7.59 13.11
N MET A 55 -1.44 -7.98 14.38
CA MET A 55 -2.22 -9.18 14.71
C MET A 55 -3.68 -9.03 14.32
N ALA A 56 -4.27 -7.84 14.46
CA ALA A 56 -5.65 -7.61 14.02
C ALA A 56 -5.80 -7.87 12.53
N LEU A 57 -4.87 -7.36 11.71
CA LEU A 57 -4.84 -7.59 10.26
C LEU A 57 -4.69 -9.08 9.92
N VAL A 58 -3.73 -9.77 10.54
CA VAL A 58 -3.45 -11.20 10.29
C VAL A 58 -4.62 -12.09 10.67
N LEU A 59 -5.25 -11.83 11.83
CA LEU A 59 -6.39 -12.61 12.31
C LEU A 59 -7.73 -12.16 11.71
N ASN A 60 -7.74 -11.02 11.00
CA ASN A 60 -8.93 -10.35 10.48
C ASN A 60 -10.03 -10.21 11.55
N GLY A 61 -9.65 -9.72 12.74
CA GLY A 61 -10.52 -9.71 13.91
C GLY A 61 -10.14 -8.68 14.97
N ILE A 62 -10.75 -8.80 16.15
CA ILE A 62 -10.40 -7.99 17.33
C ILE A 62 -9.43 -8.80 18.18
N VAL A 63 -8.29 -8.20 18.52
CA VAL A 63 -7.24 -8.84 19.31
C VAL A 63 -6.69 -7.87 20.35
N ALA A 64 -6.47 -8.39 21.55
CA ALA A 64 -5.75 -7.69 22.61
C ALA A 64 -4.31 -8.21 22.66
N VAL A 65 -3.34 -7.30 22.78
CA VAL A 65 -1.93 -7.62 23.01
C VAL A 65 -1.48 -6.82 24.22
N ARG A 66 -1.03 -7.52 25.28
CA ARG A 66 -0.80 -6.95 26.61
C ARG A 66 0.65 -7.06 27.02
N GLY A 67 1.27 -5.92 27.32
CA GLY A 67 2.62 -5.83 27.86
C GLY A 67 3.60 -6.76 27.14
N PRO A 68 4.23 -7.75 27.81
CA PRO A 68 5.19 -8.69 27.21
C PRO A 68 4.65 -9.62 26.11
N GLU A 69 3.36 -9.61 25.80
CA GLU A 69 2.85 -10.24 24.57
C GLU A 69 3.31 -9.48 23.31
N HIS A 70 3.67 -8.20 23.45
CA HIS A 70 4.36 -7.48 22.39
C HIS A 70 5.73 -8.08 22.16
N TRP A 71 6.12 -8.22 20.89
CA TRP A 71 7.44 -8.73 20.53
C TRP A 71 8.57 -7.78 20.99
N ARG A 72 8.33 -6.48 20.93
CA ARG A 72 9.34 -5.47 21.27
C ARG A 72 9.28 -5.11 22.75
N ALA A 73 10.46 -5.12 23.38
CA ALA A 73 10.62 -4.81 24.80
C ALA A 73 10.18 -3.40 25.20
N ASP A 74 10.35 -2.42 24.30
CA ASP A 74 9.91 -1.03 24.51
C ASP A 74 8.38 -0.88 24.49
N MET A 75 7.65 -1.89 23.99
CA MET A 75 6.20 -1.94 24.01
C MET A 75 5.63 -2.69 25.23
N HIS A 76 6.47 -3.23 26.12
CA HIS A 76 6.00 -4.05 27.25
C HIS A 76 5.22 -3.30 28.33
N GLU A 77 5.27 -1.97 28.34
CA GLU A 77 4.43 -1.14 29.22
C GLU A 77 3.07 -0.82 28.60
N TRP A 78 2.84 -1.19 27.34
CA TRP A 78 1.64 -0.87 26.60
C TRP A 78 0.66 -2.04 26.57
N ASN A 79 -0.61 -1.70 26.59
CA ASN A 79 -1.72 -2.59 26.32
C ASN A 79 -2.43 -2.08 25.07
N CYS A 80 -2.64 -2.97 24.11
CA CYS A 80 -3.22 -2.63 22.82
C CYS A 80 -4.48 -3.45 22.56
N LEU A 81 -5.47 -2.81 21.94
CA LEU A 81 -6.66 -3.47 21.40
C LEU A 81 -6.78 -3.08 19.93
N GLY A 82 -6.40 -4.00 19.05
CA GLY A 82 -6.53 -3.88 17.61
C GLY A 82 -7.83 -4.50 17.10
N ALA A 83 -8.38 -3.93 16.04
CA ALA A 83 -9.60 -4.38 15.39
C ALA A 83 -9.50 -4.22 13.86
N ALA A 84 -9.55 -5.33 13.13
CA ALA A 84 -9.53 -5.29 11.68
C ALA A 84 -10.83 -4.76 11.09
N VAL A 85 -10.69 -3.80 10.18
CA VAL A 85 -11.73 -3.36 9.27
C VAL A 85 -11.64 -4.22 8.02
N SER A 86 -12.51 -5.21 7.92
CA SER A 86 -12.55 -6.15 6.80
C SER A 86 -13.24 -5.54 5.57
N ASP A 87 -12.68 -5.80 4.39
CA ASP A 87 -13.32 -5.50 3.11
C ASP A 87 -14.53 -6.44 2.90
N PRO A 88 -15.75 -5.91 2.67
CA PRO A 88 -16.95 -6.75 2.55
C PRO A 88 -17.03 -7.54 1.23
N VAL A 89 -16.21 -7.20 0.24
CA VAL A 89 -16.16 -7.85 -1.08
C VAL A 89 -15.02 -8.88 -1.12
N LEU A 90 -13.82 -8.47 -0.72
CA LEU A 90 -12.62 -9.33 -0.76
C LEU A 90 -12.53 -10.25 0.46
N GLY A 91 -13.14 -9.88 1.58
CA GLY A 91 -13.07 -10.60 2.85
C GLY A 91 -11.78 -10.39 3.63
N GLU A 92 -10.77 -9.77 3.03
CA GLU A 92 -9.47 -9.49 3.64
C GLU A 92 -9.50 -8.24 4.55
N ALA A 93 -8.55 -8.11 5.47
CA ALA A 93 -8.44 -6.92 6.31
C ALA A 93 -7.93 -5.72 5.48
N ALA A 94 -8.77 -4.70 5.32
CA ALA A 94 -8.44 -3.47 4.57
C ALA A 94 -7.71 -2.42 5.41
N ALA A 95 -7.86 -2.49 6.74
CA ALA A 95 -7.29 -1.57 7.71
C ALA A 95 -7.37 -2.17 9.12
N ALA A 96 -6.67 -1.55 10.08
CA ALA A 96 -6.88 -1.82 11.51
C ALA A 96 -7.14 -0.53 12.27
N LEU A 97 -8.13 -0.57 13.16
CA LEU A 97 -8.30 0.41 14.23
C LEU A 97 -7.56 -0.12 15.46
N ASN A 98 -6.84 0.72 16.18
CA ASN A 98 -6.14 0.28 17.37
C ASN A 98 -6.14 1.35 18.47
N ILE A 99 -6.28 0.90 19.72
CA ILE A 99 -6.18 1.72 20.91
C ILE A 99 -5.01 1.20 21.75
N SER A 100 -4.14 2.10 22.17
CA SER A 100 -2.97 1.80 23.01
C SER A 100 -3.00 2.66 24.27
N SER A 101 -2.74 2.06 25.42
CA SER A 101 -2.60 2.78 26.70
C SER A 101 -1.66 2.00 27.63
N ARG A 102 -1.01 2.69 28.56
CA ARG A 102 -0.26 2.03 29.65
C ARG A 102 -1.21 1.37 30.67
N SER A 103 -2.46 1.81 30.73
CA SER A 103 -3.50 1.23 31.60
C SER A 103 -4.35 0.20 30.84
N GLU A 104 -4.31 -1.06 31.27
CA GLU A 104 -5.20 -2.09 30.73
C GLU A 104 -6.68 -1.76 30.99
N GLU A 105 -6.99 -1.16 32.14
CA GLU A 105 -8.35 -0.72 32.47
C GLU A 105 -8.87 0.31 31.45
N THR A 106 -8.03 1.26 31.03
CA THR A 106 -8.37 2.25 30.00
C THR A 106 -8.68 1.56 28.66
N VAL A 107 -7.88 0.58 28.25
CA VAL A 107 -8.12 -0.19 27.01
C VAL A 107 -9.46 -0.95 27.09
N MET A 108 -9.74 -1.60 28.22
CA MET A 108 -10.98 -2.36 28.41
C MET A 108 -12.21 -1.45 28.42
N MET A 109 -12.13 -0.29 29.07
CA MET A 109 -13.20 0.71 29.07
C MET A 109 -13.49 1.24 27.66
N LEU A 110 -12.45 1.42 26.85
CA LEU A 110 -12.58 1.90 25.47
C LEU A 110 -12.99 0.81 24.46
N ALA A 111 -12.97 -0.47 24.85
CA ALA A 111 -13.26 -1.59 23.94
C ALA A 111 -14.67 -1.53 23.34
N HIS A 112 -15.66 -0.99 24.04
CA HIS A 112 -17.00 -0.80 23.48
C HIS A 112 -17.00 0.26 22.38
N ARG A 113 -16.35 1.41 22.61
CA ARG A 113 -16.25 2.49 21.62
C ARG A 113 -15.48 2.06 20.38
N LEU A 114 -14.39 1.29 20.53
CA LEU A 114 -13.69 0.71 19.38
C LEU A 114 -14.63 -0.16 18.51
N ARG A 115 -15.51 -0.94 19.13
CA ARG A 115 -16.50 -1.76 18.41
C ARG A 115 -17.54 -0.92 17.69
N GLU A 116 -17.96 0.20 18.28
CA GLU A 116 -18.87 1.15 17.62
C GLU A 116 -18.23 1.78 16.38
N GLU A 117 -16.99 2.26 16.50
CA GLU A 117 -16.22 2.82 15.38
C GLU A 117 -15.99 1.76 14.27
N LEU A 118 -15.67 0.53 14.66
CA LEU A 118 -15.54 -0.59 13.74
C LEU A 118 -16.87 -0.89 13.01
N ALA A 119 -17.99 -0.86 13.73
CA ALA A 119 -19.31 -1.08 13.14
C ALA A 119 -19.67 0.02 12.14
N ALA A 120 -19.38 1.28 12.47
CA ALA A 120 -19.59 2.41 11.57
C ALA A 120 -18.73 2.29 10.30
N ALA A 121 -17.44 1.93 10.43
CA ALA A 121 -16.55 1.69 9.30
C ALA A 121 -17.07 0.56 8.39
N ARG A 122 -17.49 -0.57 8.99
CA ARG A 122 -18.08 -1.70 8.24
C ARG A 122 -19.36 -1.32 7.51
N GLN A 123 -20.25 -0.55 8.15
CA GLN A 123 -21.48 -0.08 7.52
C GLN A 123 -21.19 0.85 6.34
N HIS A 124 -20.18 1.71 6.47
CA HIS A 124 -19.74 2.59 5.38
C HIS A 124 -19.22 1.78 4.19
N LEU A 125 -18.33 0.82 4.42
CA LEU A 125 -17.79 -0.06 3.37
C LEU A 125 -18.88 -0.91 2.72
N ALA A 126 -19.81 -1.47 3.49
CA ALA A 126 -20.94 -2.23 2.95
C ALA A 126 -21.85 -1.35 2.06
N SER A 127 -22.07 -0.10 2.47
CA SER A 127 -22.85 0.86 1.69
C SER A 127 -22.12 1.24 0.38
N GLN A 128 -20.80 1.34 0.41
CA GLN A 128 -19.98 1.58 -0.77
C GLN A 128 -20.03 0.39 -1.72
N ALA A 129 -19.82 -0.83 -1.23
CA ALA A 129 -19.94 -2.07 -2.00
C ALA A 129 -21.32 -2.21 -2.67
N ALA A 130 -22.40 -1.82 -2.00
CA ALA A 130 -23.75 -1.81 -2.58
C ALA A 130 -23.89 -0.81 -3.74
N ARG A 131 -23.26 0.37 -3.65
CA ARG A 131 -23.23 1.36 -4.75
C ARG A 131 -22.41 0.86 -5.93
N ASP A 132 -21.26 0.26 -5.67
CA ASP A 132 -20.40 -0.33 -6.70
C ASP A 132 -21.10 -1.49 -7.41
N ALA A 133 -21.79 -2.34 -6.64
CA ALA A 133 -22.61 -3.40 -7.21
C ALA A 133 -23.72 -2.86 -8.12
N ALA A 134 -24.39 -1.77 -7.73
CA ALA A 134 -25.37 -1.11 -8.59
C ALA A 134 -24.75 -0.54 -9.88
N THR A 135 -23.51 -0.04 -9.82
CA THR A 135 -22.76 0.44 -10.99
C THR A 135 -22.46 -0.70 -11.96
N VAL A 136 -21.97 -1.84 -11.46
CA VAL A 136 -21.71 -3.04 -12.26
C VAL A 136 -22.99 -3.56 -12.91
N ARG A 137 -24.10 -3.65 -12.15
CA ARG A 137 -25.41 -4.08 -12.70
C ARG A 137 -25.87 -3.18 -13.85
N ARG A 138 -25.73 -1.87 -13.73
CA ARG A 138 -26.06 -0.93 -14.82
C ARG A 138 -25.13 -1.09 -16.03
N ALA A 139 -23.85 -1.35 -15.81
CA ALA A 139 -22.90 -1.60 -16.89
C ALA A 139 -23.25 -2.89 -17.65
N CYS A 140 -23.60 -3.96 -16.94
CA CYS A 140 -24.07 -5.22 -17.50
C CYS A 140 -25.31 -5.02 -18.39
N ALA A 141 -26.36 -4.37 -17.86
CA ALA A 141 -27.59 -4.12 -18.60
C ALA A 141 -27.38 -3.28 -19.88
N ARG A 142 -26.47 -2.30 -19.85
CA ARG A 142 -26.12 -1.51 -21.04
C ARG A 142 -25.42 -2.36 -22.08
N ALA A 143 -24.43 -3.16 -21.68
CA ALA A 143 -23.68 -4.00 -22.61
C ALA A 143 -24.59 -5.04 -23.30
N GLU A 144 -25.52 -5.63 -22.54
CA GLU A 144 -26.53 -6.55 -23.08
C GLU A 144 -27.44 -5.91 -24.14
N HIS A 145 -27.87 -4.66 -23.95
CA HIS A 145 -28.74 -4.01 -24.93
C HIS A 145 -28.08 -3.78 -26.30
N HIS A 146 -26.74 -3.80 -26.36
CA HIS A 146 -25.98 -3.54 -27.59
C HIS A 146 -25.57 -4.80 -28.34
N ARG A 147 -25.70 -6.00 -27.74
CA ARG A 147 -25.23 -7.28 -28.33
C ARG A 147 -26.05 -8.48 -27.83
N SER A 148 -26.27 -9.47 -28.70
CA SER A 148 -26.94 -10.74 -28.37
C SER A 148 -26.02 -11.77 -27.69
N ASP A 149 -25.01 -11.31 -26.95
CA ASP A 149 -23.92 -12.13 -26.42
C ASP A 149 -24.04 -12.34 -24.90
N ILE A 150 -23.28 -13.30 -24.37
CA ILE A 150 -23.19 -13.50 -22.92
C ILE A 150 -22.47 -12.32 -22.28
N VAL A 151 -23.13 -11.70 -21.29
CA VAL A 151 -22.58 -10.61 -20.48
C VAL A 151 -22.78 -10.92 -18.99
N ILE A 152 -21.74 -10.73 -18.19
CA ILE A 152 -21.75 -10.98 -16.74
C ILE A 152 -21.08 -9.81 -16.02
N GLY A 153 -21.74 -9.27 -15.00
CA GLY A 153 -21.16 -8.28 -14.09
C GLY A 153 -20.70 -8.94 -12.79
N LEU A 154 -19.45 -8.72 -12.39
CA LEU A 154 -18.86 -9.22 -11.14
C LEU A 154 -18.49 -8.06 -10.21
N ASP A 155 -18.48 -8.31 -8.90
CA ASP A 155 -17.75 -7.46 -7.97
C ASP A 155 -16.23 -7.68 -8.08
N LEU A 156 -15.44 -6.91 -7.34
CA LEU A 156 -13.97 -7.04 -7.36
C LEU A 156 -13.47 -8.41 -6.86
N GLY A 157 -14.26 -9.12 -6.04
CA GLY A 157 -13.97 -10.47 -5.54
C GLY A 157 -14.36 -11.59 -6.52
N GLY A 158 -15.02 -11.25 -7.63
CA GLY A 158 -15.48 -12.20 -8.64
C GLY A 158 -16.83 -12.86 -8.33
N ALA A 159 -17.58 -12.33 -7.35
CA ALA A 159 -18.97 -12.74 -7.15
C ALA A 159 -19.86 -12.12 -8.22
N ILE A 160 -20.84 -12.88 -8.70
CA ILE A 160 -21.73 -12.42 -9.77
C ILE A 160 -22.79 -11.49 -9.20
N LEU A 161 -22.86 -10.29 -9.76
CA LEU A 161 -23.81 -9.25 -9.40
C LEU A 161 -24.98 -9.15 -10.38
N ALA A 162 -24.73 -9.50 -11.65
CA ALA A 162 -25.71 -9.60 -12.72
C ALA A 162 -25.23 -10.54 -13.82
N GLY A 163 -26.18 -11.13 -14.54
CA GLY A 163 -25.94 -11.79 -15.82
C GLY A 163 -27.05 -11.39 -16.79
N GLY A 164 -26.73 -11.28 -18.07
CA GLY A 164 -27.73 -11.02 -19.12
C GLY A 164 -28.71 -12.20 -19.29
N GLN A 165 -29.73 -12.00 -20.12
CA GLN A 165 -30.78 -12.98 -20.42
C GLN A 165 -30.22 -14.34 -20.87
N GLU A 166 -29.14 -14.33 -21.67
CA GLU A 166 -28.50 -15.58 -22.12
C GLU A 166 -27.84 -16.35 -20.96
N VAL A 167 -27.26 -15.65 -19.97
CA VAL A 167 -26.72 -16.26 -18.76
C VAL A 167 -27.83 -16.94 -17.95
N GLN A 168 -28.96 -16.25 -17.76
CA GLN A 168 -30.12 -16.81 -17.08
C GLN A 168 -30.71 -18.02 -17.80
N ARG A 169 -30.76 -17.97 -19.14
CA ARG A 169 -31.24 -19.08 -19.98
C ARG A 169 -30.36 -20.32 -19.87
N ARG A 170 -29.03 -20.17 -19.86
CA ARG A 170 -28.07 -21.28 -19.83
C ARG A 170 -27.93 -21.94 -18.45
N ILE A 171 -28.00 -21.16 -17.37
CA ILE A 171 -27.73 -21.66 -16.02
C ILE A 171 -29.02 -22.13 -15.32
N GLY A 172 -30.19 -21.66 -15.73
CA GLY A 172 -31.49 -22.14 -15.24
C GLY A 172 -31.74 -21.93 -13.75
N GLY A 173 -30.92 -21.15 -13.04
CA GLY A 173 -30.98 -20.99 -11.59
C GLY A 173 -29.80 -20.23 -10.98
N THR A 174 -29.58 -20.44 -9.67
CA THR A 174 -28.52 -19.78 -8.90
C THR A 174 -27.14 -20.19 -9.40
N ILE A 175 -26.31 -19.20 -9.72
CA ILE A 175 -24.95 -19.43 -10.17
C ILE A 175 -24.09 -19.70 -8.95
N GLU A 176 -23.58 -20.93 -8.80
CA GLU A 176 -22.62 -21.22 -7.74
C GLU A 176 -21.34 -20.37 -7.90
N PRO A 177 -20.65 -20.01 -6.80
CA PRO A 177 -19.41 -19.27 -6.89
C PRO A 177 -18.35 -20.06 -7.64
N MET A 178 -18.13 -19.74 -8.91
CA MET A 178 -17.13 -20.44 -9.71
C MET A 178 -15.73 -19.96 -9.35
N LYS A 179 -14.87 -20.91 -8.97
CA LYS A 179 -13.44 -20.68 -8.72
C LYS A 179 -12.76 -19.94 -9.87
N ALA A 180 -13.20 -20.20 -11.10
CA ALA A 180 -12.66 -19.58 -12.29
C ALA A 180 -12.95 -18.06 -12.35
N LEU A 181 -14.15 -17.62 -11.99
CA LEU A 181 -14.49 -16.18 -11.92
C LEU A 181 -13.74 -15.45 -10.81
N ARG A 182 -13.55 -16.11 -9.65
CA ARG A 182 -12.72 -15.55 -8.57
C ARG A 182 -11.26 -15.43 -8.98
N SER A 183 -10.74 -16.36 -9.79
CA SER A 183 -9.37 -16.29 -10.30
C SER A 183 -9.20 -15.09 -11.23
N VAL A 184 -10.07 -14.94 -12.22
CA VAL A 184 -9.95 -13.85 -13.19
C VAL A 184 -10.12 -12.48 -12.52
N ALA A 185 -11.04 -12.34 -11.55
CA ALA A 185 -11.19 -11.13 -10.76
C ALA A 185 -9.93 -10.79 -9.94
N ARG A 186 -9.29 -11.80 -9.33
CA ARG A 186 -8.03 -11.64 -8.60
C ARG A 186 -6.88 -11.19 -9.50
N ASP A 187 -6.75 -11.80 -10.67
CA ASP A 187 -5.70 -11.47 -11.64
C ASP A 187 -5.88 -10.03 -12.15
N GLY A 188 -7.13 -9.62 -12.40
CA GLY A 188 -7.47 -8.25 -12.75
C GLY A 188 -7.15 -7.25 -11.65
N LEU A 189 -7.49 -7.58 -10.40
CA LEU A 189 -7.19 -6.73 -9.25
C LEU A 189 -5.66 -6.55 -9.09
N ALA A 190 -4.89 -7.63 -9.23
CA ALA A 190 -3.43 -7.57 -9.16
C ALA A 190 -2.81 -6.71 -10.29
N ALA A 191 -3.30 -6.86 -11.53
CA ALA A 191 -2.84 -6.05 -12.65
C ALA A 191 -3.17 -4.56 -12.48
N MET A 192 -4.36 -4.26 -11.95
CA MET A 192 -4.78 -2.89 -11.65
C MET A 192 -3.95 -2.27 -10.52
N MET A 193 -3.67 -3.01 -9.45
CA MET A 193 -2.77 -2.56 -8.38
C MET A 193 -1.34 -2.30 -8.89
N ALA A 194 -0.91 -3.01 -9.94
CA ALA A 194 0.34 -2.74 -10.64
C ALA A 194 0.28 -1.55 -11.63
N GLY A 195 -0.84 -0.82 -11.68
CA GLY A 195 -1.03 0.34 -12.57
C GLY A 195 -1.18 -0.02 -14.05
N SER A 196 -1.50 -1.27 -14.37
CA SER A 196 -1.61 -1.75 -15.74
C SER A 196 -3.07 -1.80 -16.20
N SER A 197 -3.32 -1.44 -17.46
CA SER A 197 -4.59 -1.74 -18.10
C SER A 197 -4.75 -3.26 -18.23
N TRP A 198 -5.89 -3.80 -17.78
CA TRP A 198 -6.12 -5.24 -17.78
C TRP A 198 -7.29 -5.63 -18.68
N ARG A 199 -7.00 -6.52 -19.63
CA ARG A 199 -7.94 -7.26 -20.47
C ARG A 199 -7.36 -8.66 -20.65
N THR A 200 -8.21 -9.66 -20.47
CA THR A 200 -7.82 -11.05 -20.74
C THR A 200 -8.95 -11.78 -21.43
N THR A 201 -8.60 -12.82 -22.16
CA THR A 201 -9.54 -13.87 -22.54
C THR A 201 -9.65 -14.87 -21.38
N PHE A 202 -10.85 -15.37 -21.15
CA PHE A 202 -11.15 -16.31 -20.07
C PHE A 202 -12.24 -17.29 -20.52
N ALA A 203 -12.12 -18.56 -20.14
CA ALA A 203 -13.11 -19.59 -20.41
C ALA A 203 -13.71 -20.07 -19.07
N PRO A 204 -14.94 -19.65 -18.71
CA PRO A 204 -15.57 -20.04 -17.45
C PRO A 204 -15.86 -21.54 -17.37
N GLY A 205 -16.01 -22.20 -18.53
CA GLY A 205 -16.50 -23.57 -18.66
C GLY A 205 -18.01 -23.70 -18.45
N PRO A 206 -18.56 -24.91 -18.60
CA PRO A 206 -19.98 -25.16 -18.37
C PRO A 206 -20.39 -24.89 -16.91
N PRO A 207 -21.62 -24.40 -16.64
CA PRO A 207 -22.73 -24.19 -17.59
C PRO A 207 -22.72 -22.85 -18.34
N LEU A 208 -21.78 -21.94 -18.06
CA LEU A 208 -21.78 -20.62 -18.70
C LEU A 208 -21.28 -20.62 -20.12
N ALA A 209 -20.18 -21.33 -20.35
CA ALA A 209 -19.52 -21.39 -21.62
C ALA A 209 -19.47 -22.84 -22.11
N LEU A 210 -19.78 -23.05 -23.38
CA LEU A 210 -19.30 -24.24 -24.07
C LEU A 210 -17.77 -24.20 -24.10
N ALA A 211 -17.10 -25.36 -24.18
CA ALA A 211 -15.66 -25.51 -23.93
C ALA A 211 -14.70 -24.67 -24.82
N GLU A 212 -15.23 -23.88 -25.74
CA GLU A 212 -14.48 -23.08 -26.72
C GLU A 212 -14.84 -21.57 -26.73
N GLU A 213 -15.83 -21.12 -25.93
CA GLU A 213 -16.20 -19.70 -25.89
C GLU A 213 -15.21 -18.88 -25.04
N GLN A 214 -14.64 -17.82 -25.62
CA GLN A 214 -13.73 -16.89 -24.94
C GLN A 214 -14.44 -15.61 -24.51
N PHE A 215 -14.07 -15.10 -23.34
CA PHE A 215 -14.66 -13.89 -22.76
C PHE A 215 -13.61 -12.80 -22.58
N GLU A 216 -13.90 -11.58 -23.04
CA GLU A 216 -13.14 -10.39 -22.67
C GLU A 216 -13.58 -9.93 -21.27
N VAL A 217 -12.62 -9.68 -20.38
CA VAL A 217 -12.88 -9.11 -19.05
C VAL A 217 -12.39 -7.66 -19.01
N ARG A 218 -13.26 -6.76 -18.54
CA ARG A 218 -12.98 -5.31 -18.45
C ARG A 218 -13.33 -4.75 -17.08
N LEU A 219 -12.56 -3.78 -16.62
CA LEU A 219 -12.86 -3.04 -15.40
C LEU A 219 -14.11 -2.15 -15.59
N VAL A 220 -14.97 -2.14 -14.59
CA VAL A 220 -16.07 -1.18 -14.44
C VAL A 220 -15.66 -0.14 -13.41
N GLU A 221 -15.51 1.11 -13.85
CA GLU A 221 -15.23 2.25 -12.98
C GLU A 221 -16.52 2.77 -12.36
N GLY A 222 -16.48 3.01 -11.06
CA GLY A 222 -17.49 3.72 -10.29
C GLY A 222 -17.04 5.12 -9.87
N PRO A 223 -17.92 5.88 -9.21
CA PRO A 223 -17.61 7.25 -8.79
C PRO A 223 -16.46 7.36 -7.78
N ALA A 224 -16.19 6.28 -7.03
CA ALA A 224 -15.15 6.21 -6.00
C ALA A 224 -13.90 5.43 -6.47
N GLY A 225 -13.86 5.03 -7.74
CA GLY A 225 -12.82 4.16 -8.31
C GLY A 225 -13.38 2.81 -8.78
N PRO A 226 -12.54 1.76 -8.81
CA PRO A 226 -12.88 0.44 -9.32
C PRO A 226 -14.13 -0.15 -8.64
N ALA A 227 -15.18 -0.44 -9.41
CA ALA A 227 -16.44 -0.97 -8.89
C ALA A 227 -16.61 -2.48 -9.09
N GLY A 228 -15.92 -3.07 -10.08
CA GLY A 228 -15.99 -4.49 -10.38
C GLY A 228 -15.62 -4.80 -11.82
N TRP A 229 -16.07 -5.94 -12.33
CA TRP A 229 -15.69 -6.45 -13.65
C TRP A 229 -16.90 -6.67 -14.55
N LEU A 230 -16.70 -6.49 -15.85
CA LEU A 230 -17.65 -6.86 -16.88
C LEU A 230 -17.01 -7.90 -17.79
N LEU A 231 -17.66 -9.05 -17.91
CA LEU A 231 -17.29 -10.11 -18.83
C LEU A 231 -18.25 -10.08 -20.00
N SER A 232 -17.73 -10.14 -21.22
CA SER A 232 -18.53 -10.27 -22.44
C SER A 232 -17.88 -11.28 -23.39
N THR A 233 -18.68 -11.90 -24.26
CA THR A 233 -18.14 -12.79 -25.30
C THR A 233 -17.15 -12.02 -26.18
N ALA A 234 -15.98 -12.60 -26.47
CA ALA A 234 -14.97 -11.97 -27.30
C ALA A 234 -15.32 -12.13 -28.79
N ASP A 235 -15.39 -11.02 -29.54
CA ASP A 235 -15.70 -11.07 -30.99
C ASP A 235 -14.58 -11.67 -31.83
N HIS A 236 -13.34 -11.63 -31.33
CA HIS A 236 -12.12 -12.06 -32.02
C HIS A 236 -11.18 -12.69 -30.98
N PRO A 237 -10.32 -13.66 -31.36
CA PRO A 237 -9.24 -14.11 -30.49
C PRO A 237 -8.30 -12.93 -30.24
N VAL A 238 -8.43 -12.30 -29.08
CA VAL A 238 -7.55 -11.21 -28.64
C VAL A 238 -6.23 -11.83 -28.22
N GLU A 239 -5.11 -11.28 -28.68
CA GLU A 239 -3.79 -11.61 -28.14
C GLU A 239 -3.83 -11.45 -26.63
N VAL A 240 -3.67 -12.59 -25.95
CA VAL A 240 -3.61 -12.68 -24.50
C VAL A 240 -2.56 -11.66 -24.04
N SER A 241 -2.99 -10.57 -23.41
CA SER A 241 -2.11 -9.84 -22.51
C SER A 241 -1.93 -10.73 -21.30
N THR A 242 -1.12 -11.77 -21.50
CA THR A 242 -0.57 -12.52 -20.38
C THR A 242 0.16 -11.45 -19.60
N PRO A 243 -0.11 -11.25 -18.30
CA PRO A 243 0.92 -10.62 -17.48
C PRO A 243 2.15 -11.45 -17.80
N THR A 244 3.18 -10.79 -18.33
CA THR A 244 4.36 -11.48 -18.82
C THR A 244 5.07 -12.03 -17.59
N ASN A 245 4.56 -13.13 -17.04
CA ASN A 245 5.33 -14.15 -16.37
C ASN A 245 6.18 -14.79 -17.46
N THR A 246 7.10 -14.00 -18.00
CA THR A 246 8.43 -14.54 -18.18
C THR A 246 8.89 -14.80 -16.75
N PRO A 247 9.02 -16.05 -16.28
CA PRO A 247 10.00 -16.26 -15.24
C PRO A 247 11.28 -15.81 -15.92
N ALA A 248 11.71 -14.57 -15.65
CA ALA A 248 13.05 -14.15 -15.97
C ALA A 248 13.89 -15.28 -15.40
N ALA A 249 14.48 -16.07 -16.30
CA ALA A 249 15.58 -16.93 -15.96
C ALA A 249 16.67 -15.97 -15.48
N ARG A 250 16.52 -15.51 -14.23
CA ARG A 250 17.59 -14.85 -13.52
C ARG A 250 18.57 -15.97 -13.34
N GLY A 251 19.60 -15.91 -14.18
CA GLY A 251 20.87 -16.53 -13.89
C GLY A 251 21.19 -16.32 -12.42
N THR A 252 21.88 -17.30 -11.88
CA THR A 252 22.27 -17.49 -10.50
C THR A 252 23.22 -16.41 -9.95
N GLU A 253 22.90 -15.13 -10.16
CA GLU A 253 23.49 -14.03 -9.40
C GLU A 253 22.48 -13.64 -8.34
N ARG A 254 22.86 -13.92 -7.09
CA ARG A 254 22.12 -13.40 -5.94
C ARG A 254 22.07 -11.88 -6.09
N PRO A 255 20.88 -11.28 -6.13
CA PRO A 255 20.77 -9.85 -6.30
C PRO A 255 21.50 -9.14 -5.15
N ASP A 256 22.24 -8.09 -5.44
CA ASP A 256 22.95 -7.32 -4.42
C ASP A 256 21.96 -6.83 -3.36
N ARG A 257 22.32 -7.00 -2.08
CA ARG A 257 21.48 -6.68 -0.93
C ARG A 257 22.22 -5.76 0.01
N VAL A 258 21.50 -4.75 0.50
CA VAL A 258 21.99 -3.83 1.51
C VAL A 258 21.40 -4.24 2.85
N ALA A 259 22.27 -4.63 3.78
CA ALA A 259 21.87 -5.05 5.11
C ALA A 259 21.54 -3.82 5.97
N ALA A 260 20.31 -3.76 6.46
CA ALA A 260 19.82 -2.77 7.40
C ALA A 260 19.32 -3.44 8.67
N GLU A 261 19.49 -2.78 9.80
CA GLU A 261 19.09 -3.23 11.12
C GLU A 261 17.80 -2.53 11.49
N PHE A 262 16.82 -3.34 11.92
CA PHE A 262 15.55 -2.88 12.46
C PHE A 262 15.24 -3.69 13.71
N GLU A 263 15.24 -3.04 14.87
CA GLU A 263 14.70 -3.58 16.13
C GLU A 263 15.11 -5.04 16.43
N ARG A 264 16.39 -5.37 16.15
CA ARG A 264 17.11 -6.66 16.33
C ARG A 264 17.08 -7.67 15.18
N CYS A 265 16.51 -7.31 14.03
CA CYS A 265 16.56 -8.10 12.80
C CYS A 265 17.43 -7.42 11.73
N VAL A 266 18.04 -8.23 10.85
CA VAL A 266 18.73 -7.74 9.66
C VAL A 266 17.80 -7.88 8.46
N LEU A 267 17.36 -6.74 7.92
CA LEU A 267 16.62 -6.65 6.67
C LEU A 267 17.60 -6.55 5.50
N LEU A 268 17.36 -7.35 4.47
CA LEU A 268 18.13 -7.31 3.22
C LEU A 268 17.34 -6.52 2.18
N LEU A 269 17.71 -5.26 2.00
CA LEU A 269 17.04 -4.34 1.08
C LEU A 269 17.58 -4.51 -0.34
N SER A 270 16.70 -4.38 -1.33
CA SER A 270 17.16 -4.05 -2.68
C SER A 270 17.64 -2.59 -2.70
N PRO A 271 18.77 -2.26 -3.36
CA PRO A 271 19.21 -0.89 -3.53
C PRO A 271 18.12 0.06 -4.05
N ASP A 272 17.25 -0.44 -4.95
CA ASP A 272 16.13 0.33 -5.54
C ASP A 272 15.06 0.75 -4.52
N GLU A 273 14.94 0.04 -3.40
CA GLU A 273 13.99 0.37 -2.32
C GLU A 273 14.47 1.56 -1.47
N ILE A 274 15.74 1.91 -1.54
CA ILE A 274 16.35 2.99 -0.78
C ILE A 274 16.20 4.29 -1.56
N ARG A 275 15.48 5.26 -0.98
CA ARG A 275 15.33 6.61 -1.56
C ARG A 275 16.57 7.47 -1.31
N PHE A 276 17.05 7.47 -0.07
CA PHE A 276 18.26 8.19 0.32
C PHE A 276 18.85 7.60 1.61
N ALA A 277 20.13 7.87 1.85
CA ALA A 277 20.79 7.56 3.11
C ALA A 277 21.23 8.84 3.81
N GLU A 278 21.04 8.91 5.13
CA GLU A 278 21.41 10.04 5.98
C GLU A 278 22.39 9.59 7.08
N ALA A 279 23.54 10.24 7.16
CA ALA A 279 24.46 10.13 8.29
C ALA A 279 24.00 11.03 9.44
N ARG A 280 23.58 10.44 10.56
CA ARG A 280 23.18 11.17 11.76
C ARG A 280 23.86 10.56 12.98
N GLY A 281 24.74 11.34 13.63
CA GLY A 281 25.59 10.84 14.71
C GLY A 281 26.60 9.81 14.19
N HIS A 282 26.67 8.66 14.85
CA HIS A 282 27.56 7.54 14.49
C HIS A 282 26.88 6.49 13.59
N ALA A 283 25.62 6.72 13.22
CA ALA A 283 24.82 5.80 12.42
C ALA A 283 24.52 6.37 11.03
N VAL A 284 24.38 5.48 10.06
CA VAL A 284 23.81 5.80 8.74
C VAL A 284 22.41 5.22 8.68
N TRP A 285 21.47 6.00 8.21
CA TRP A 285 20.07 5.63 8.11
C TRP A 285 19.64 5.55 6.66
N LEU A 286 19.09 4.42 6.25
CA LEU A 286 18.52 4.17 4.94
C LEU A 286 17.03 4.51 4.99
N VAL A 287 16.58 5.42 4.15
CA VAL A 287 15.18 5.85 4.08
C VAL A 287 14.53 5.18 2.87
N THR A 288 13.44 4.47 3.12
CA THR A 288 12.66 3.70 2.14
C THR A 288 11.20 4.18 2.14
N ASP A 289 10.37 3.64 1.23
CA ASP A 289 8.91 3.84 1.27
C ASP A 289 8.26 3.30 2.54
N ARG A 290 8.87 2.26 3.12
CA ARG A 290 8.39 1.59 4.34
C ARG A 290 8.88 2.24 5.64
N GLY A 291 9.79 3.22 5.56
CA GLY A 291 10.35 3.91 6.72
C GLY A 291 11.87 3.95 6.75
N ARG A 292 12.41 4.29 7.92
CA ARG A 292 13.84 4.55 8.15
C ARG A 292 14.48 3.37 8.88
N LEU A 293 15.59 2.85 8.33
CA LEU A 293 16.28 1.66 8.81
C LEU A 293 17.76 1.99 9.06
N ARG A 294 18.40 1.42 10.08
CA ARG A 294 19.82 1.72 10.35
C ARG A 294 20.72 0.83 9.50
N ALA A 295 21.60 1.38 8.66
CA ALA A 295 22.56 0.55 7.93
C ALA A 295 23.47 -0.21 8.90
N LEU A 296 23.76 -1.49 8.60
CA LEU A 296 24.82 -2.23 9.33
C LEU A 296 26.21 -1.72 8.92
N THR A 297 26.34 -1.28 7.68
CA THR A 297 27.56 -0.66 7.15
C THR A 297 27.83 0.65 7.88
N ARG A 298 28.95 0.71 8.61
CA ARG A 298 29.35 1.88 9.39
C ARG A 298 29.96 2.94 8.49
N GLY A 299 29.52 4.19 8.65
CA GLY A 299 30.07 5.34 7.94
C GLY A 299 29.47 5.51 6.55
N ILE A 300 29.11 6.74 6.24
CA ILE A 300 28.39 7.09 5.00
C ILE A 300 29.24 6.86 3.75
N ASP A 301 30.57 6.95 3.84
CA ASP A 301 31.48 6.68 2.72
C ASP A 301 31.56 5.18 2.39
N ASN A 302 31.31 4.31 3.37
CA ASN A 302 31.24 2.87 3.15
C ASN A 302 29.89 2.47 2.55
N VAL A 303 28.82 3.13 2.98
CA VAL A 303 27.48 3.00 2.38
C VAL A 303 27.49 3.52 0.93
N GLU A 304 28.22 4.60 0.65
CA GLU A 304 28.41 5.12 -0.71
C GLU A 304 29.08 4.07 -1.61
N ARG A 305 30.19 3.48 -1.18
CA ARG A 305 30.86 2.42 -1.95
C ARG A 305 29.98 1.20 -2.17
N GLN A 306 29.15 0.84 -1.20
CA GLN A 306 28.20 -0.27 -1.32
C GLN A 306 27.08 0.03 -2.32
N LEU A 307 26.72 1.31 -2.50
CA LEU A 307 25.62 1.73 -3.36
C LEU A 307 26.08 2.34 -4.69
N ALA A 308 27.39 2.42 -4.93
CA ALA A 308 27.98 3.10 -6.08
C ALA A 308 27.55 2.46 -7.42
N ASP A 309 27.52 1.14 -7.47
CA ASP A 309 27.13 0.37 -8.67
C ASP A 309 25.60 0.44 -8.93
N HIS A 310 24.84 1.01 -8.00
CA HIS A 310 23.39 1.21 -8.07
C HIS A 310 22.98 2.67 -8.30
N GLY A 311 23.90 3.50 -8.78
CA GLY A 311 23.59 4.87 -9.22
C GLY A 311 23.35 5.89 -8.10
N PHE A 312 23.66 5.56 -6.84
CA PHE A 312 23.52 6.52 -5.73
C PHE A 312 24.53 7.66 -5.84
N LEU A 313 24.09 8.87 -5.50
CA LEU A 313 24.89 10.09 -5.58
C LEU A 313 25.13 10.70 -4.22
N ARG A 314 26.39 11.07 -3.96
CA ARG A 314 26.76 11.85 -2.78
C ARG A 314 26.42 13.32 -2.95
N VAL A 315 25.25 13.70 -2.47
CA VAL A 315 24.72 15.07 -2.59
C VAL A 315 25.21 15.98 -1.47
N HIS A 316 25.53 15.43 -0.29
CA HIS A 316 26.08 16.18 0.84
C HIS A 316 26.97 15.27 1.70
N ARG A 317 27.82 15.86 2.56
CA ARG A 317 28.69 15.07 3.47
C ARG A 317 27.91 14.10 4.37
N SER A 318 26.62 14.34 4.56
CA SER A 318 25.74 13.49 5.36
C SER A 318 24.65 12.80 4.53
N PHE A 319 24.59 12.97 3.21
CA PHE A 319 23.49 12.43 2.40
C PHE A 319 23.95 11.78 1.11
N LEU A 320 23.44 10.57 0.88
CA LEU A 320 23.42 9.87 -0.41
C LEU A 320 21.99 9.85 -0.91
N VAL A 321 21.76 10.04 -2.21
CA VAL A 321 20.41 10.02 -2.80
C VAL A 321 20.38 9.06 -3.97
N ASN A 322 19.27 8.35 -4.13
CA ASN A 322 18.96 7.65 -5.37
C ASN A 322 18.34 8.67 -6.34
N PRO A 323 19.03 9.03 -7.45
CA PRO A 323 18.52 10.02 -8.41
C PRO A 323 17.20 9.60 -9.05
N ASP A 324 16.97 8.31 -9.29
CA ASP A 324 15.72 7.79 -9.89
C ASP A 324 14.52 7.98 -8.97
N ARG A 325 14.76 8.25 -7.69
CA ARG A 325 13.74 8.48 -6.67
C ARG A 325 13.52 9.97 -6.37
N VAL A 326 14.26 10.88 -7.00
CA VAL A 326 14.08 12.33 -6.80
C VAL A 326 12.83 12.81 -7.53
N GLN A 327 11.90 13.42 -6.79
CA GLN A 327 10.62 13.89 -7.33
C GLN A 327 10.54 15.42 -7.41
N ARG A 328 11.31 16.14 -6.58
CA ARG A 328 11.30 17.61 -6.55
C ARG A 328 12.67 18.18 -6.20
N ILE A 329 12.97 19.35 -6.76
CA ILE A 329 14.15 20.17 -6.43
C ILE A 329 13.68 21.55 -5.97
N ASP A 330 14.06 21.92 -4.75
CA ASP A 330 13.76 23.23 -4.16
C ASP A 330 15.00 24.14 -4.21
N GLN A 331 14.82 25.37 -4.70
CA GLN A 331 15.88 26.38 -4.64
C GLN A 331 15.80 27.14 -3.32
N LYS A 332 16.88 27.07 -2.52
CA LYS A 332 16.98 27.73 -1.21
C LYS A 332 17.63 29.12 -1.28
N GLY A 333 18.03 29.57 -2.47
CA GLY A 333 18.74 30.82 -2.71
C GLY A 333 20.26 30.64 -2.79
N ASN A 334 20.97 31.62 -3.39
CA ASN A 334 22.43 31.62 -3.56
C ASN A 334 23.02 30.34 -4.21
N GLY A 335 22.28 29.74 -5.15
CA GLY A 335 22.69 28.51 -5.86
C GLY A 335 22.62 27.23 -5.03
N VAL A 336 22.10 27.28 -3.79
CA VAL A 336 21.86 26.10 -2.96
C VAL A 336 20.54 25.47 -3.36
N ILE A 337 20.55 24.15 -3.56
CA ILE A 337 19.36 23.35 -3.87
C ILE A 337 19.16 22.30 -2.78
N ALA A 338 17.92 21.87 -2.63
CA ALA A 338 17.55 20.70 -1.84
C ALA A 338 16.67 19.77 -2.66
N LEU A 339 16.72 18.48 -2.35
CA LEU A 339 15.97 17.44 -3.05
C LEU A 339 14.86 16.90 -2.14
N SER A 340 13.75 16.50 -2.75
CA SER A 340 12.72 15.68 -2.11
C SER A 340 12.52 14.42 -2.95
N THR A 341 12.46 13.26 -2.27
CA THR A 341 12.21 11.95 -2.90
C THR A 341 10.75 11.52 -2.80
N HIS A 342 9.91 12.35 -2.18
CA HIS A 342 8.49 12.08 -1.97
C HIS A 342 7.68 13.38 -1.97
N LEU A 343 6.64 13.49 -2.81
CA LEU A 343 5.83 14.71 -2.95
C LEU A 343 4.89 15.00 -1.76
N GLY A 344 4.43 13.96 -1.06
CA GLY A 344 3.50 14.08 0.08
C GLY A 344 4.16 14.24 1.46
N ARG A 345 5.49 14.33 1.55
CA ARG A 345 6.22 14.43 2.83
C ARG A 345 7.19 15.61 2.79
N PRO A 346 7.32 16.39 3.88
CA PRO A 346 8.34 17.43 3.95
C PRO A 346 9.73 16.79 4.05
N GLU A 347 10.37 16.57 2.89
CA GLU A 347 11.77 16.14 2.78
C GLU A 347 12.62 17.31 2.27
N ASP A 348 13.69 17.63 3.00
CA ASP A 348 14.63 18.71 2.65
C ASP A 348 16.06 18.18 2.63
N ILE A 349 16.41 17.40 1.60
CA ILE A 349 17.73 16.77 1.48
C ILE A 349 18.72 17.81 0.92
N PRO A 350 19.66 18.34 1.72
CA PRO A 350 20.52 19.41 1.27
C PRO A 350 21.53 18.92 0.23
N VAL A 351 21.78 19.73 -0.81
CA VAL A 351 22.85 19.48 -1.77
C VAL A 351 23.98 20.48 -1.54
N SER A 352 25.20 19.97 -1.39
CA SER A 352 26.38 20.80 -1.23
C SER A 352 26.72 21.52 -2.54
N ARG A 353 27.21 22.77 -2.46
CA ARG A 353 27.54 23.58 -3.65
C ARG A 353 28.48 22.86 -4.64
N ARG A 354 29.40 22.05 -4.11
CA ARG A 354 30.35 21.25 -4.90
C ARG A 354 29.70 20.05 -5.60
N SER A 355 28.60 19.51 -5.05
CA SER A 355 27.85 18.39 -5.64
C SER A 355 26.76 18.86 -6.59
N THR A 356 26.35 20.14 -6.54
CA THR A 356 25.28 20.70 -7.38
C THR A 356 25.46 20.41 -8.88
N PRO A 357 26.65 20.56 -9.50
CA PRO A 357 26.82 20.25 -10.92
C PRO A 357 26.57 18.77 -11.23
N ALA A 358 27.16 17.86 -10.44
CA ALA A 358 27.00 16.42 -10.62
C ALA A 358 25.55 15.96 -10.42
N VAL A 359 24.84 16.55 -9.44
CA VAL A 359 23.41 16.27 -9.21
C VAL A 359 22.54 16.77 -10.36
N ARG A 360 22.83 17.96 -10.92
CA ARG A 360 22.09 18.47 -12.08
C ARG A 360 22.29 17.61 -13.32
N GLN A 361 23.52 17.19 -13.57
CA GLN A 361 23.85 16.31 -14.69
C GLN A 361 23.13 14.97 -14.56
N ALA A 362 23.19 14.34 -13.39
CA ALA A 362 22.55 13.04 -13.17
C ALA A 362 21.02 13.08 -13.23
N LEU A 363 20.41 14.23 -12.94
CA LEU A 363 18.96 14.44 -13.07
C LEU A 363 18.55 14.98 -14.46
N GLY A 364 19.48 15.10 -15.41
CA GLY A 364 19.20 15.58 -16.77
C GLY A 364 18.83 17.06 -16.87
N LEU A 365 19.28 17.90 -15.93
CA LEU A 365 18.88 19.31 -15.81
C LEU A 365 19.93 20.32 -16.32
N ASP A 366 20.97 19.87 -17.01
CA ASP A 366 22.07 20.73 -17.50
C ASP A 366 21.62 21.80 -18.51
N SER A 367 20.45 21.65 -19.12
CA SER A 367 19.87 22.59 -20.10
C SER A 367 18.71 23.43 -19.56
N VAL A 368 18.24 23.20 -18.32
CA VAL A 368 17.04 23.85 -17.78
C VAL A 368 17.41 24.99 -16.82
N SER A 369 17.30 26.23 -17.29
CA SER A 369 17.41 27.42 -16.44
C SER A 369 16.19 27.51 -15.53
N LEU A 370 16.35 27.11 -14.26
CA LEU A 370 15.33 27.31 -13.23
C LEU A 370 15.36 28.77 -12.74
N THR A 371 14.99 29.73 -13.58
CA THR A 371 14.80 31.13 -13.18
C THR A 371 13.50 31.28 -12.39
N GLY A 372 13.63 31.66 -11.11
CA GLY A 372 12.54 31.73 -10.15
C GLY A 372 11.44 32.74 -10.50
N ARG A 373 10.19 32.35 -10.25
CA ARG A 373 9.09 33.32 -10.08
C ARG A 373 9.23 33.97 -8.71
N ARG A 374 9.50 35.29 -8.73
CA ARG A 374 9.45 36.18 -7.58
C ARG A 374 8.13 36.03 -6.83
N ARG A 375 8.20 36.01 -5.50
CA ARG A 375 7.08 36.36 -4.62
C ARG A 375 6.56 37.75 -5.02
N VAL A 376 5.29 37.83 -5.38
CA VAL A 376 4.54 39.08 -5.43
C VAL A 376 4.10 39.39 -3.98
N PRO A 377 4.09 40.67 -3.54
CA PRO A 377 4.00 41.06 -2.13
C PRO A 377 2.75 40.58 -1.41
#